data_AF-A0A9D2LJM1-F1
#
_entry.id   AF-A0A9D2LJM1-F1
#
_cell.length_a   1.000
_cell.length_b   1.000
_cell.length_c   1.000
_cell.angle_alpha   90.00
_cell.angle_beta   90.00
_cell.angle_gamma   90.00
#
_symmetry.space_group_name_H-M   'P 1'
#
loop_
_entity.id
_entity.type
_entity.pdbx_description
1 polymer ?
#
loop_
_entity_poly.entity_id
_entity_poly.type
_entity_poly.pdbx_seq_one_letter_code
_entity_poly.pdbx_strand_id
1 'polypeptide(L)'
;MKSIYEKLFEGYAIPILQDLARYYDEEALTAQLERLALSKDTSNQLEELFYDCYLQWSTDAFALGLHLGLSLLHDEIRRLRPQQV
;
A
#
# COMPACT_ATOMS: atom_id res chain seq x y z
N MET A 1 -13.94 -19.71 -15.56
CA MET A 1 -12.52 -19.38 -15.33
C MET A 1 -12.46 -17.98 -14.75
N LYS A 2 -11.67 -17.76 -13.69
CA LYS A 2 -11.46 -16.40 -13.17
C LYS A 2 -10.67 -15.55 -14.17
N SER A 3 -11.05 -14.29 -14.32
CA SER A 3 -10.33 -13.33 -15.16
C SER A 3 -8.90 -13.13 -14.64
N ILE A 4 -8.00 -12.63 -15.50
CA ILE A 4 -6.63 -12.31 -15.05
C ILE A 4 -6.64 -11.27 -13.91
N TYR A 5 -7.59 -10.32 -13.95
CA TYR A 5 -7.77 -9.31 -12.91
C TYR A 5 -8.20 -9.92 -11.58
N GLU A 6 -9.14 -10.87 -11.57
CA GLU A 6 -9.54 -11.58 -10.36
C GLU A 6 -8.38 -12.38 -9.77
N LYS A 7 -7.58 -13.04 -10.61
CA LYS A 7 -6.39 -13.79 -10.14
C LYS A 7 -5.32 -12.88 -9.56
N LEU A 8 -5.10 -11.70 -10.16
CA LEU A 8 -4.15 -10.70 -9.65
C LEU A 8 -4.67 -10.09 -8.35
N PHE A 9 -5.95 -9.77 -8.27
CA PHE A 9 -6.56 -9.27 -7.04
C PHE A 9 -6.42 -10.31 -5.91
N GLU A 10 -6.79 -11.57 -6.16
CA GLU A 10 -6.77 -12.61 -5.13
C GLU A 10 -5.36 -13.05 -4.74
N GLY A 11 -4.45 -13.22 -5.71
CA GLY A 11 -3.12 -13.78 -5.47
C GLY A 11 -2.06 -12.74 -5.06
N TYR A 12 -2.26 -11.48 -5.43
CA TYR A 12 -1.30 -10.40 -5.18
C TYR A 12 -1.86 -9.31 -4.27
N ALA A 13 -3.05 -8.78 -4.56
CA ALA A 13 -3.60 -7.66 -3.79
C ALA A 13 -4.06 -8.06 -2.39
N ILE A 14 -4.83 -9.13 -2.25
CA ILE A 14 -5.40 -9.54 -0.96
C ILE A 14 -4.31 -9.80 0.10
N PRO A 15 -3.25 -10.59 -0.15
CA PRO A 15 -2.21 -10.83 0.85
C PRO A 15 -1.50 -9.54 1.28
N ILE A 16 -1.23 -8.63 0.33
CA ILE A 16 -0.55 -7.36 0.60
C ILE A 16 -1.46 -6.44 1.42
N LEU A 17 -2.74 -6.31 1.05
CA LEU A 17 -3.72 -5.50 1.79
C LEU A 17 -3.97 -6.03 3.21
N GLN A 18 -4.00 -7.36 3.38
CA GLN A 18 -4.09 -8.00 4.70
C GLN A 18 -2.84 -7.74 5.55
N ASP A 19 -1.67 -7.70 4.94
CA ASP A 19 -0.43 -7.39 5.65
C ASP A 19 -0.34 -5.89 5.98
N LEU A 20 -0.76 -5.01 5.07
CA LEU A 20 -0.92 -3.58 5.33
C LEU A 20 -1.85 -3.31 6.53
N ALA A 21 -2.97 -4.01 6.66
CA ALA A 21 -3.81 -3.86 7.85
C ALA A 21 -3.09 -4.19 9.18
N ARG A 22 -1.95 -4.91 9.15
CA ARG A 22 -1.13 -5.21 10.34
C ARG A 22 -0.05 -4.18 10.64
N TYR A 23 0.36 -3.35 9.67
CA TYR A 23 1.45 -2.40 9.88
C TYR A 23 1.00 -1.06 10.46
N TYR A 24 -0.32 -0.80 10.50
CA TYR A 24 -0.86 0.35 11.22
C TYR A 24 -1.06 -0.01 12.70
N ASP A 25 -0.13 0.44 13.54
CA ASP A 25 -0.18 0.24 14.99
C ASP A 25 -0.90 1.43 15.65
N GLU A 26 -2.22 1.37 15.64
CA GLU A 26 -3.11 2.37 16.24
C GLU A 26 -2.82 2.55 17.74
N GLU A 27 -2.57 1.46 18.46
CA GLU A 27 -2.30 1.48 19.91
C GLU A 27 -0.98 2.20 20.20
N ALA A 28 0.09 1.88 19.46
CA ALA A 28 1.38 2.54 19.64
C ALA A 28 1.33 4.02 19.27
N LEU A 29 0.61 4.39 18.20
CA LEU A 29 0.41 5.79 17.82
C LEU A 29 -0.37 6.54 18.89
N THR A 30 -1.49 5.98 19.35
CA THR A 30 -2.32 6.56 20.41
C THR A 30 -1.51 6.78 21.69
N ALA A 31 -0.71 5.79 22.10
CA ALA A 31 0.18 5.90 23.25
C ALA A 31 1.23 7.03 23.11
N GLN A 32 1.70 7.33 21.90
CA GLN A 32 2.56 8.51 21.68
C GLN A 32 1.77 9.82 21.74
N LEU A 33 0.56 9.85 21.18
CA LEU A 33 -0.29 11.05 21.19
C LEU A 33 -0.70 11.45 22.61
N GLU A 34 -0.98 10.48 23.48
CA GLU A 34 -1.28 10.71 24.90
C GLU A 34 -0.16 11.45 25.63
N ARG A 35 1.10 11.27 25.21
CA ARG A 35 2.27 11.94 25.80
C ARG A 35 2.37 13.42 25.42
N LEU A 36 1.64 13.87 24.41
CA LEU A 36 1.69 15.25 23.90
C LEU A 36 0.74 16.20 24.63
N ALA A 37 0.01 15.73 25.66
CA ALA A 37 -0.97 16.50 26.42
C ALA A 37 -1.99 17.23 25.54
N LEU A 38 -2.36 16.61 24.41
CA LEU A 38 -3.38 17.11 23.50
C LEU A 38 -4.77 16.95 24.11
N SER A 39 -5.73 17.75 23.64
CA SER A 39 -7.13 17.45 23.90
C SER A 39 -7.51 16.12 23.25
N LYS A 40 -8.45 15.38 23.84
CA LYS A 40 -8.90 14.09 23.29
C LYS A 40 -9.42 14.23 21.85
N ASP A 41 -10.15 15.31 21.57
CA ASP A 41 -10.67 15.60 20.23
C ASP A 41 -9.54 15.81 19.21
N THR A 42 -8.52 16.60 19.58
CA THR A 42 -7.34 16.83 18.74
C THR A 42 -6.52 15.55 18.55
N SER A 43 -6.38 14.73 19.59
CA SER A 43 -5.67 13.45 19.51
C SER A 43 -6.35 12.50 18.53
N ASN A 44 -7.68 12.39 18.61
CA ASN A 44 -8.46 11.55 17.71
C ASN A 44 -8.38 12.04 16.25
N GLN A 45 -8.53 13.35 16.02
CA GLN A 45 -8.38 13.91 14.67
C GLN A 45 -6.99 13.66 14.08
N LEU A 46 -5.95 13.71 14.92
CA LEU A 46 -4.60 13.48 14.46
C LEU A 46 -4.35 12.00 14.14
N GLU A 47 -4.88 11.08 14.94
CA GLU A 47 -4.89 9.64 14.66
C GLU A 47 -5.61 9.35 13.33
N GLU A 48 -6.81 9.90 13.12
CA GLU A 48 -7.57 9.74 11.88
C GLU A 48 -6.79 10.25 10.66
N LEU A 49 -6.12 11.41 10.77
CA LEU A 49 -5.25 11.94 9.71
C LEU A 49 -4.05 11.03 9.41
N PHE A 50 -3.46 10.39 10.43
CA PHE A 50 -2.38 9.43 10.23
C PHE A 50 -2.89 8.17 9.53
N TYR A 51 -4.07 7.69 9.90
CA TYR A 51 -4.72 6.55 9.25
C TYR A 51 -5.05 6.84 7.78
N ASP A 52 -5.60 8.02 7.48
CA ASP A 52 -5.91 8.44 6.12
C ASP A 52 -4.64 8.52 5.26
N CYS A 53 -3.57 9.13 5.78
CA CYS A 53 -2.27 9.17 5.11
C CYS A 53 -1.73 7.76 4.84
N TYR A 54 -1.84 6.87 5.84
CA TYR A 54 -1.40 5.49 5.73
C TYR A 54 -2.15 4.75 4.61
N LEU A 55 -3.47 4.88 4.58
CA LEU A 55 -4.32 4.23 3.57
C LEU A 55 -4.02 4.78 2.16
N GLN A 56 -3.84 6.09 2.03
CA GLN A 56 -3.50 6.72 0.75
C GLN A 56 -2.16 6.20 0.22
N TRP A 57 -1.08 6.26 1.03
CA TRP A 57 0.24 5.80 0.59
C TRP A 57 0.26 4.31 0.26
N SER A 58 -0.46 3.51 1.04
CA SER A 58 -0.60 2.07 0.81
C SER A 58 -1.28 1.78 -0.53
N THR A 59 -2.33 2.54 -0.85
CA THR A 59 -3.07 2.42 -2.11
C THR A 59 -2.21 2.86 -3.30
N ASP A 60 -1.50 3.99 -3.17
CA ASP A 60 -0.61 4.50 -4.20
C ASP A 60 0.55 3.52 -4.48
N ALA A 61 1.18 2.98 -3.44
CA ALA A 61 2.24 1.98 -3.56
C ALA A 61 1.73 0.70 -4.23
N PHE A 62 0.52 0.24 -3.89
CA PHE A 62 -0.11 -0.90 -4.53
C PHE A 62 -0.36 -0.65 -6.03
N ALA A 63 -0.94 0.50 -6.38
CA ALA A 63 -1.21 0.87 -7.76
C ALA A 63 0.08 0.96 -8.61
N LEU A 64 1.13 1.56 -8.05
CA LEU A 64 2.46 1.62 -8.68
C LEU A 64 3.06 0.22 -8.89
N GLY A 65 3.01 -0.64 -7.87
CA GLY A 65 3.51 -2.01 -7.95
C GLY A 65 2.78 -2.85 -8.99
N LEU A 66 1.44 -2.75 -9.02
CA LEU A 66 0.61 -3.43 -10.01
C LEU A 66 0.92 -2.95 -11.43
N HIS A 67 0.99 -1.62 -11.64
CA HIS A 67 1.32 -1.05 -12.93
C HIS A 67 2.69 -1.54 -13.42
N LEU A 68 3.73 -1.46 -12.57
CA LEU A 68 5.07 -1.94 -12.89
C LEU A 68 5.08 -3.43 -13.25
N GLY A 69 4.40 -4.26 -12.46
CA GLY A 69 4.28 -5.69 -12.71
C GLY A 69 3.64 -6.00 -14.06
N LEU A 70 2.57 -5.28 -14.42
CA LEU A 70 1.90 -5.42 -15.70
C LEU A 70 2.77 -4.94 -16.86
N SER A 71 3.45 -3.79 -16.74
CA SER A 71 4.36 -3.27 -17.78
C SER A 71 5.55 -4.20 -18.05
N LEU A 72 6.08 -4.85 -17.01
CA LEU A 72 7.13 -5.87 -17.15
C LEU A 72 6.62 -7.15 -17.85
N LEU A 73 5.41 -7.59 -17.54
CA LEU A 73 4.78 -8.77 -18.18
C LEU A 73 4.48 -8.53 -19.67
N HIS A 74 4.14 -7.30 -20.05
CA HIS A 74 3.80 -6.93 -21.43
C HIS A 74 5.01 -6.47 -22.27
N ASP A 75 6.25 -6.62 -21.79
CA ASP A 75 7.48 -6.24 -22.50
C ASP A 75 7.54 -4.73 -22.90
N GLU A 76 6.71 -3.88 -22.29
CA GLU A 76 6.72 -2.43 -22.54
C GLU A 76 8.00 -1.76 -22.03
N ILE A 77 8.63 -2.38 -21.03
CA ILE A 77 10.01 -2.08 -20.65
C ILE A 77 10.91 -2.89 -21.58
N ARG A 78 11.30 -2.27 -22.71
CA ARG A 78 12.21 -2.83 -23.73
C ARG A 78 13.26 -3.72 -23.06
N ARG A 79 13.18 -5.04 -23.31
CA ARG A 79 14.31 -5.94 -23.06
C ARG A 79 15.53 -5.28 -23.69
N LEU A 80 16.52 -4.94 -22.87
CA LEU A 80 17.89 -4.68 -23.31
C LEU A 80 18.39 -6.00 -23.92
N ARG A 81 17.94 -6.30 -25.15
CA ARG A 81 18.45 -7.42 -25.93
C ARG A 81 19.91 -7.06 -26.19
N PRO A 82 20.89 -7.89 -25.79
CA PRO A 82 22.27 -7.65 -26.19
C PRO A 82 22.29 -7.55 -27.71
N GLN A 83 22.84 -6.46 -28.25
CA GLN A 83 23.09 -6.38 -29.69
C GLN A 83 23.99 -7.55 -30.05
N GLN A 84 23.47 -8.47 -30.85
CA GLN A 84 24.27 -9.55 -31.41
C GLN A 84 25.25 -8.89 -32.38
N VAL A 85 26.53 -8.92 -32.01
CA VAL A 85 27.69 -8.62 -32.87
C VAL A 85 28.05 -9.88 -33.64
#